data_AF-A0A836W581-F1
#
_entry.id   AF-A0A836W581-F1
#
_cell.length_a   1.000
_cell.length_b   1.000
_cell.length_c   1.000
_cell.angle_alpha   90.00
_cell.angle_beta   90.00
_cell.angle_gamma   90.00
#
_symmetry.space_group_name_H-M   'P 1'
#
loop_
_entity.id
_entity.type
_entity.pdbx_description
1 polymer ?
#
loop_
_entity_poly.entity_id
_entity_poly.type
_entity_poly.pdbx_seq_one_letter_code
_entity_poly.pdbx_strand_id
1 'polypeptide(L)'
;MFRLFLFIIMVVSFISTYAQDKTCGTTVPEGTTYEEASPYGDPDNLSLHKPSSMSDPIRLYIYIVRYSDGSGGLSDADLDAAIQILNDAFAVANMQFFIFHKEYIDSDKYAEISNMDEADELRVNYHNPYCINVFFVIDFIYAGLSAPTFGDIQGVIIHNDYATTSTFPHEIGHYFNLFHTHETYFGIENITRDPDNSCYNCDVAGDLLCDTGADPGLDANYVDENCYYDTTASPKPDGCGNNNYNPPTRNIMSYSRKECRTDFTQQQCDKMNYTLNHGRSFLLEGTYIVDQINSSNISVGEIGHWTDQWVYYTAPHIFEWNEGERHYIKATYEILGGEKYYIWKDDSHINFKEFVLSEDEKITAKLRKTYGGVTIKAILTAGGGEDAHVYFADPWLRDYEEQPYGLRNRGMDAPLKPYSSPLNLTLESQHQGVFLNQDYTGNEPYYSVKAEAEQP
;
A
#
# COMPACT_ATOMS: atom_id res chain seq x y z
N MET A 1 -32.27 -15.98 -70.43
CA MET A 1 -33.06 -15.91 -69.19
C MET A 1 -32.10 -15.56 -68.06
N PHE A 2 -31.78 -14.27 -67.90
CA PHE A 2 -30.83 -13.80 -66.87
C PHE A 2 -31.63 -13.05 -65.80
N ARG A 3 -31.64 -13.58 -64.57
CA ARG A 3 -32.21 -12.93 -63.39
C ARG A 3 -31.12 -12.06 -62.76
N LEU A 4 -31.40 -10.77 -62.65
CA LEU A 4 -30.58 -9.81 -61.90
C LEU A 4 -31.09 -9.78 -60.45
N PHE A 5 -30.27 -10.18 -59.49
CA PHE A 5 -30.55 -10.06 -58.06
C PHE A 5 -30.04 -8.69 -57.58
N LEU A 6 -30.94 -7.89 -57.01
CA LEU A 6 -30.62 -6.63 -56.35
C LEU A 6 -30.23 -6.93 -54.89
N PHE A 7 -29.02 -6.59 -54.48
CA PHE A 7 -28.56 -6.72 -53.10
C PHE A 7 -28.61 -5.33 -52.44
N ILE A 8 -29.48 -5.16 -51.44
CA ILE A 8 -29.55 -3.94 -50.62
C ILE A 8 -28.57 -4.14 -49.46
N ILE A 9 -27.51 -3.33 -49.43
CA ILE A 9 -26.56 -3.27 -48.31
C ILE A 9 -27.14 -2.29 -47.28
N MET A 10 -27.54 -2.81 -46.12
CA MET A 10 -27.97 -2.03 -44.95
C MET A 10 -26.72 -1.64 -44.18
N VAL A 11 -26.35 -0.35 -44.21
CA VAL A 11 -25.26 0.21 -43.41
C VAL A 11 -25.79 0.40 -41.99
N VAL A 12 -25.34 -0.43 -41.06
CA VAL A 12 -25.59 -0.27 -39.63
C VAL A 12 -24.54 0.71 -39.11
N SER A 13 -24.94 1.95 -38.86
CA SER A 13 -24.13 2.92 -38.14
C SER A 13 -24.04 2.48 -36.68
N PHE A 14 -22.83 2.17 -36.22
CA PHE A 14 -22.54 2.03 -34.79
C PHE A 14 -22.66 3.41 -34.16
N ILE A 15 -23.78 3.66 -33.47
CA ILE A 15 -23.91 4.79 -32.57
C ILE A 15 -23.27 4.31 -31.27
N SER A 16 -22.05 4.77 -30.98
CA SER A 16 -21.49 4.66 -29.65
C SER A 16 -22.39 5.46 -28.72
N THR A 17 -23.15 4.76 -27.88
CA THR A 17 -23.85 5.39 -26.76
C THR A 17 -22.78 5.92 -25.81
N TYR A 18 -22.64 7.24 -25.70
CA TYR A 18 -21.85 7.85 -24.64
C TYR A 18 -22.43 7.37 -23.31
N ALA A 19 -21.66 6.59 -22.54
CA ALA A 19 -21.95 6.38 -21.13
C ALA A 19 -21.98 7.76 -20.45
N GLN A 20 -22.90 7.97 -19.51
CA GLN A 20 -22.87 9.18 -18.70
C GLN A 20 -21.57 9.19 -17.90
N ASP A 21 -20.80 10.27 -17.99
CA ASP A 21 -19.57 10.43 -17.23
C ASP A 21 -19.90 10.41 -15.73
N LYS A 22 -19.28 9.51 -14.97
CA LYS A 22 -19.55 9.37 -13.54
C LYS A 22 -18.87 10.51 -12.78
N THR A 23 -19.53 11.01 -11.73
CA THR A 23 -19.02 12.08 -10.84
C THR A 23 -18.36 11.49 -9.60
N CYS A 24 -17.71 12.33 -8.79
CA CYS A 24 -17.25 11.94 -7.46
C CYS A 24 -18.44 11.67 -6.53
N GLY A 25 -18.29 10.67 -5.65
CA GLY A 25 -19.26 10.32 -4.61
C GLY A 25 -18.94 10.91 -3.23
N THR A 26 -17.82 11.61 -3.09
CA THR A 26 -17.37 12.19 -1.83
C THR A 26 -18.19 13.43 -1.46
N THR A 27 -18.67 13.47 -0.22
CA THR A 27 -19.42 14.61 0.33
C THR A 27 -18.88 14.99 1.70
N VAL A 28 -19.07 16.24 2.12
CA VAL A 28 -18.84 16.64 3.50
C VAL A 28 -19.81 15.89 4.42
N PRO A 29 -19.34 15.15 5.45
CA PRO A 29 -20.20 14.45 6.40
C PRO A 29 -21.17 15.40 7.11
N GLU A 30 -22.37 14.90 7.39
CA GLU A 30 -23.37 15.68 8.12
C GLU A 30 -22.87 15.98 9.55
N GLY A 31 -23.02 17.22 10.00
CA GLY A 31 -22.61 17.65 11.33
C GLY A 31 -21.15 18.09 11.44
N THR A 32 -20.36 18.01 10.36
CA THR A 32 -19.02 18.59 10.32
C THR A 32 -19.09 20.08 10.66
N THR A 33 -18.28 20.49 11.62
CA THR A 33 -18.16 21.88 12.06
C THR A 33 -17.16 22.65 11.19
N TYR A 34 -17.27 23.98 11.20
CA TYR A 34 -16.25 24.80 10.57
C TYR A 34 -14.87 24.52 11.18
N GLU A 35 -14.76 24.33 12.48
CA GLU A 35 -13.48 24.08 13.17
C GLU A 35 -12.80 22.76 12.74
N GLU A 36 -13.58 21.71 12.46
CA GLU A 36 -13.07 20.43 11.95
C GLU A 36 -12.63 20.49 10.48
N ALA A 37 -13.38 21.25 9.68
CA ALA A 37 -13.18 21.39 8.24
C ALA A 37 -12.22 22.51 7.84
N SER A 38 -12.10 23.50 8.73
CA SER A 38 -11.35 24.72 8.52
C SER A 38 -9.93 24.33 8.21
N PRO A 39 -9.31 24.99 7.22
CA PRO A 39 -7.88 24.94 7.08
C PRO A 39 -7.28 25.38 8.43
N TYR A 40 -6.70 24.45 9.19
CA TYR A 40 -5.81 24.70 10.34
C TYR A 40 -6.42 25.18 11.66
N GLY A 41 -7.74 25.32 11.81
CA GLY A 41 -8.34 25.90 13.03
C GLY A 41 -7.97 27.37 13.28
N ASP A 42 -7.25 28.01 12.34
CA ASP A 42 -6.91 29.43 12.29
C ASP A 42 -6.45 29.82 10.85
N PRO A 43 -7.25 30.57 10.06
CA PRO A 43 -6.90 30.98 8.71
C PRO A 43 -5.67 31.91 8.64
N ASP A 44 -5.21 32.48 9.75
CA ASP A 44 -4.01 33.35 9.81
C ASP A 44 -2.67 32.57 9.78
N ASN A 45 -2.67 31.22 9.86
CA ASN A 45 -1.45 30.41 10.04
C ASN A 45 -0.99 29.56 8.84
N LEU A 46 -1.56 29.77 7.64
CA LEU A 46 -1.15 29.11 6.38
C LEU A 46 0.37 29.12 6.13
N SER A 47 1.06 30.19 6.54
CA SER A 47 2.49 30.38 6.29
C SER A 47 3.45 29.50 7.11
N LEU A 48 2.96 28.82 8.16
CA LEU A 48 3.76 27.99 9.07
C LEU A 48 3.88 26.53 8.65
N HIS A 49 3.05 26.06 7.72
CA HIS A 49 2.95 24.66 7.32
C HIS A 49 3.40 24.41 5.88
N LYS A 50 4.46 25.13 5.48
CA LYS A 50 5.16 24.87 4.22
C LYS A 50 5.77 23.47 4.28
N PRO A 51 5.87 22.78 3.13
CA PRO A 51 6.52 21.48 3.08
C PRO A 51 7.94 21.57 3.66
N SER A 52 8.15 20.95 4.81
CA SER A 52 9.50 20.60 5.25
C SER A 52 10.02 19.47 4.37
N SER A 53 11.35 19.40 4.24
CA SER A 53 12.13 18.40 3.47
C SER A 53 11.41 17.08 3.20
N MET A 54 11.38 16.64 1.93
CA MET A 54 10.72 15.43 1.40
C MET A 54 10.12 14.55 2.50
N SER A 55 8.79 14.56 2.62
CA SER A 55 8.11 13.57 3.44
C SER A 55 8.50 12.19 2.96
N ASP A 56 8.80 11.28 3.88
CA ASP A 56 8.91 9.85 3.58
C ASP A 56 7.73 9.41 2.70
N PRO A 57 7.93 8.55 1.70
CA PRO A 57 6.86 8.13 0.81
C PRO A 57 5.64 7.62 1.60
N ILE A 58 4.46 8.09 1.21
CA ILE A 58 3.19 7.74 1.85
C ILE A 58 2.73 6.36 1.35
N ARG A 59 2.46 5.47 2.30
CA ARG A 59 2.08 4.08 2.03
C ARG A 59 0.65 3.95 1.51
N LEU A 60 0.50 3.27 0.37
CA LEU A 60 -0.79 2.83 -0.14
C LEU A 60 -0.95 1.31 0.06
N TYR A 61 -2.09 0.90 0.61
CA TYR A 61 -2.53 -0.49 0.60
C TYR A 61 -3.56 -0.65 -0.50
N ILE A 62 -3.16 -1.32 -1.57
CA ILE A 62 -3.95 -1.45 -2.80
C ILE A 62 -4.77 -2.74 -2.74
N TYR A 63 -6.08 -2.61 -2.92
CA TYR A 63 -6.99 -3.73 -3.14
C TYR A 63 -7.49 -3.69 -4.58
N ILE A 64 -7.18 -4.74 -5.35
CA ILE A 64 -7.74 -4.94 -6.68
C ILE A 64 -8.94 -5.87 -6.57
N VAL A 65 -10.14 -5.32 -6.77
CA VAL A 65 -11.37 -6.09 -6.67
C VAL A 65 -11.68 -6.76 -8.01
N ARG A 66 -12.00 -8.06 -7.96
CA ARG A 66 -12.25 -8.93 -9.10
C ARG A 66 -13.54 -9.71 -8.90
N TYR A 67 -14.05 -10.31 -9.97
CA TYR A 67 -15.13 -11.29 -9.86
C TYR A 67 -14.67 -12.51 -9.05
N SER A 68 -15.62 -13.27 -8.52
CA SER A 68 -15.36 -14.45 -7.67
C SER A 68 -14.58 -15.56 -8.38
N ASP A 69 -14.57 -15.57 -9.72
CA ASP A 69 -13.78 -16.47 -10.55
C ASP A 69 -12.34 -15.98 -10.83
N GLY A 70 -11.96 -14.83 -10.26
CA GLY A 70 -10.66 -14.19 -10.41
C GLY A 70 -10.49 -13.37 -11.70
N SER A 71 -11.56 -13.21 -12.50
CA SER A 71 -11.53 -12.40 -13.71
C SER A 71 -11.80 -10.91 -13.45
N GLY A 72 -11.44 -10.06 -14.42
CA GLY A 72 -11.56 -8.61 -14.31
C GLY A 72 -10.50 -7.98 -13.39
N GLY A 73 -10.85 -6.84 -12.79
CA GLY A 73 -9.96 -6.01 -11.99
C GLY A 73 -9.08 -5.07 -12.82
N LEU A 74 -8.38 -4.18 -12.13
CA LEU A 74 -7.41 -3.27 -12.74
C LEU A 74 -6.14 -4.04 -13.11
N SER A 75 -5.57 -3.76 -14.28
CA SER A 75 -4.31 -4.37 -14.70
C SER A 75 -3.11 -3.76 -13.96
N ASP A 76 -2.01 -4.50 -13.83
CA ASP A 76 -0.78 -3.98 -13.22
C ASP A 76 -0.23 -2.77 -13.99
N ALA A 77 -0.38 -2.74 -15.32
CA ALA A 77 0.06 -1.61 -16.14
C ALA A 77 -0.77 -0.35 -15.89
N ASP A 78 -2.09 -0.49 -15.72
CA ASP A 78 -2.97 0.65 -15.40
C ASP A 78 -2.75 1.11 -13.95
N LEU A 79 -2.47 0.18 -13.03
CA LEU A 79 -2.10 0.51 -11.65
C LEU A 79 -0.80 1.32 -11.62
N ASP A 80 0.25 0.88 -12.31
CA ASP A 80 1.52 1.61 -12.39
C ASP A 80 1.31 3.03 -12.98
N ALA A 81 0.50 3.15 -14.03
CA ALA A 81 0.16 4.43 -14.63
C ALA A 81 -0.65 5.33 -13.68
N ALA A 82 -1.61 4.77 -12.93
CA ALA A 82 -2.39 5.50 -11.94
C ALA A 82 -1.51 6.05 -10.80
N ILE A 83 -0.55 5.26 -10.32
CA ILE A 83 0.41 5.68 -9.29
C ILE A 83 1.36 6.77 -9.82
N GLN A 84 1.76 6.69 -11.10
CA GLN A 84 2.55 7.75 -11.72
C GLN A 84 1.75 9.06 -11.80
N ILE A 85 0.50 9.01 -12.29
CA ILE A 85 -0.39 10.18 -12.36
C ILE A 85 -0.61 10.80 -10.97
N LEU A 86 -0.79 9.96 -9.95
CA LEU A 86 -0.92 10.42 -8.57
C LEU A 86 0.32 11.18 -8.10
N ASN A 87 1.51 10.60 -8.29
CA ASN A 87 2.76 11.23 -7.88
C ASN A 87 3.06 12.51 -8.66
N ASP A 88 2.79 12.54 -9.97
CA ASP A 88 2.96 13.73 -10.79
C ASP A 88 2.08 14.89 -10.31
N ALA A 89 0.83 14.61 -9.95
CA ALA A 89 -0.11 15.60 -9.42
C ALA A 89 0.29 16.13 -8.03
N PHE A 90 0.81 15.26 -7.16
CA PHE A 90 1.14 15.60 -5.77
C PHE A 90 2.59 16.09 -5.57
N ALA A 91 3.43 16.05 -6.61
CA ALA A 91 4.80 16.55 -6.57
C ALA A 91 4.89 18.02 -6.11
N VAL A 92 3.90 18.86 -6.48
CA VAL A 92 3.84 20.27 -6.05
C VAL A 92 3.65 20.43 -4.54
N ALA A 93 3.03 19.45 -3.87
CA ALA A 93 2.87 19.41 -2.42
C ALA A 93 4.06 18.74 -1.69
N ASN A 94 5.10 18.32 -2.43
CA ASN A 94 6.20 17.47 -1.95
C ASN A 94 5.74 16.16 -1.28
N MET A 95 4.63 15.60 -1.78
CA MET A 95 4.13 14.30 -1.34
C MET A 95 4.44 13.26 -2.42
N GLN A 96 4.94 12.11 -1.99
CA GLN A 96 5.17 10.95 -2.84
C GLN A 96 4.42 9.75 -2.25
N PHE A 97 3.91 8.88 -3.11
CA PHE A 97 3.14 7.69 -2.74
C PHE A 97 3.79 6.45 -3.35
N PHE A 98 3.71 5.34 -2.62
CA PHE A 98 4.15 4.05 -3.13
C PHE A 98 3.21 2.93 -2.71
N ILE A 99 3.22 1.84 -3.48
CA ILE A 99 2.46 0.62 -3.15
C ILE A 99 3.22 -0.12 -2.05
N PHE A 100 2.72 -0.04 -0.82
CA PHE A 100 3.26 -0.78 0.32
C PHE A 100 2.82 -2.25 0.29
N HIS A 101 1.55 -2.47 -0.06
CA HIS A 101 0.99 -3.80 -0.26
C HIS A 101 -0.04 -3.79 -1.39
N LYS A 102 -0.19 -4.93 -2.07
CA LYS A 102 -1.22 -5.16 -3.08
C LYS A 102 -1.89 -6.50 -2.81
N GLU A 103 -3.21 -6.49 -2.67
CA GLU A 103 -4.05 -7.65 -2.42
C GLU A 103 -5.19 -7.73 -3.44
N TYR A 104 -5.68 -8.94 -3.70
CA TYR A 104 -6.84 -9.16 -4.55
C TYR A 104 -8.05 -9.54 -3.70
N ILE A 105 -9.22 -8.97 -4.01
CA ILE A 105 -10.50 -9.33 -3.41
C ILE A 105 -11.36 -9.96 -4.50
N ASP A 106 -11.60 -11.27 -4.41
CA ASP A 106 -12.44 -12.01 -5.37
C ASP A 106 -13.88 -12.09 -4.85
N SER A 107 -14.76 -11.20 -5.33
CA SER A 107 -16.14 -11.06 -4.85
C SER A 107 -17.04 -10.40 -5.88
N ASP A 108 -18.02 -11.13 -6.42
CA ASP A 108 -19.00 -10.56 -7.37
C ASP A 108 -19.77 -9.38 -6.77
N LYS A 109 -20.02 -9.41 -5.45
CA LYS A 109 -20.66 -8.31 -4.71
C LYS A 109 -19.83 -7.02 -4.73
N TYR A 110 -18.52 -7.14 -4.52
CA TYR A 110 -17.66 -5.96 -4.46
C TYR A 110 -17.10 -5.55 -5.82
N ALA A 111 -17.14 -6.46 -6.81
CA ALA A 111 -16.81 -6.15 -8.19
C ALA A 111 -17.79 -5.13 -8.79
N GLU A 112 -19.06 -5.19 -8.39
CA GLU A 112 -20.15 -4.34 -8.90
C GLU A 112 -20.87 -3.64 -7.74
N ILE A 113 -20.37 -2.48 -7.31
CA ILE A 113 -20.91 -1.73 -6.18
C ILE A 113 -21.98 -0.75 -6.66
N SER A 114 -23.21 -1.02 -6.26
CA SER A 114 -24.41 -0.34 -6.75
C SER A 114 -24.98 0.71 -5.80
N ASN A 115 -24.45 0.80 -4.57
CA ASN A 115 -24.93 1.69 -3.52
C ASN A 115 -23.83 1.97 -2.47
N MET A 116 -24.09 2.95 -1.60
CA MET A 116 -23.14 3.36 -0.56
C MET A 116 -22.99 2.33 0.56
N ASP A 117 -24.02 1.57 0.91
CA ASP A 117 -23.93 0.55 1.97
C ASP A 117 -22.90 -0.53 1.60
N GLU A 118 -22.86 -0.94 0.32
CA GLU A 118 -21.86 -1.87 -0.22
C GLU A 118 -20.45 -1.27 -0.25
N ALA A 119 -20.31 0.00 -0.61
CA ALA A 119 -19.04 0.73 -0.58
C ALA A 119 -18.48 0.84 0.85
N ASP A 120 -19.35 1.13 1.81
CA ASP A 120 -19.03 1.25 3.22
C ASP A 120 -18.64 -0.11 3.80
N GLU A 121 -19.41 -1.15 3.49
CA GLU A 121 -19.10 -2.52 3.90
C GLU A 121 -17.74 -2.99 3.39
N LEU A 122 -17.39 -2.69 2.12
CA LEU A 122 -16.06 -3.00 1.58
C LEU A 122 -14.96 -2.31 2.40
N ARG A 123 -15.06 -1.00 2.63
CA ARG A 123 -14.05 -0.21 3.34
C ARG A 123 -13.93 -0.57 4.83
N VAL A 124 -15.01 -1.03 5.44
CA VAL A 124 -15.01 -1.51 6.84
C VAL A 124 -14.40 -2.91 6.95
N ASN A 125 -14.72 -3.82 6.02
CA ASN A 125 -14.24 -5.20 6.07
C ASN A 125 -12.77 -5.35 5.71
N TYR A 126 -12.25 -4.47 4.84
CA TYR A 126 -10.88 -4.48 4.38
C TYR A 126 -10.24 -3.16 4.79
N HIS A 127 -9.40 -3.19 5.80
CA HIS A 127 -8.79 -1.98 6.32
C HIS A 127 -7.43 -2.27 6.94
N ASN A 128 -6.44 -1.51 6.49
CA ASN A 128 -5.13 -1.42 7.11
C ASN A 128 -5.01 -0.04 7.79
N PRO A 129 -4.85 0.02 9.13
CA PRO A 129 -4.85 1.29 9.84
C PRO A 129 -3.59 2.16 9.61
N TYR A 130 -2.57 1.65 8.91
CA TYR A 130 -1.27 2.32 8.73
C TYR A 130 -0.99 2.80 7.30
N CYS A 131 -1.95 2.60 6.42
CA CYS A 131 -1.85 2.93 5.00
C CYS A 131 -3.11 3.66 4.54
N ILE A 132 -3.00 4.35 3.41
CA ILE A 132 -4.18 4.75 2.67
C ILE A 132 -4.72 3.50 1.97
N ASN A 133 -5.88 3.03 2.39
CA ASN A 133 -6.57 1.90 1.75
C ASN A 133 -7.22 2.38 0.46
N VAL A 134 -6.78 1.84 -0.68
CA VAL A 134 -7.29 2.21 -2.01
C VAL A 134 -7.87 0.97 -2.69
N PHE A 135 -9.14 1.04 -3.07
CA PHE A 135 -9.89 -0.03 -3.72
C PHE A 135 -10.11 0.32 -5.19
N PHE A 136 -9.61 -0.52 -6.08
CA PHE A 136 -9.92 -0.43 -7.51
C PHE A 136 -11.03 -1.43 -7.84
N VAL A 137 -12.20 -0.90 -8.22
CA VAL A 137 -13.45 -1.65 -8.40
C VAL A 137 -13.87 -1.64 -9.87
N ILE A 138 -14.40 -2.77 -10.36
CA ILE A 138 -14.76 -2.96 -11.77
C ILE A 138 -15.89 -2.01 -12.19
N ASP A 139 -17.03 -2.09 -11.51
CA ASP A 139 -18.15 -1.18 -11.71
C ASP A 139 -18.58 -0.57 -10.38
N PHE A 140 -18.64 0.76 -10.35
CA PHE A 140 -19.01 1.53 -9.17
C PHE A 140 -19.95 2.66 -9.55
N ILE A 141 -20.95 2.98 -8.73
CA ILE A 141 -21.92 4.04 -9.05
C ILE A 141 -21.30 5.44 -9.26
N TYR A 142 -20.10 5.69 -8.72
CA TYR A 142 -19.35 6.92 -8.90
C TYR A 142 -18.03 6.67 -9.64
N ALA A 143 -17.37 7.73 -10.10
CA ALA A 143 -16.01 7.63 -10.63
C ALA A 143 -14.99 7.34 -9.51
N GLY A 144 -15.26 7.87 -8.32
CA GLY A 144 -14.47 7.65 -7.13
C GLY A 144 -15.23 8.08 -5.87
N LEU A 145 -14.70 7.67 -4.73
CA LEU A 145 -15.17 7.99 -3.39
C LEU A 145 -13.98 8.04 -2.45
N SER A 146 -13.99 8.96 -1.50
CA SER A 146 -12.97 9.14 -0.49
C SER A 146 -13.61 9.48 0.86
N ALA A 147 -12.76 9.71 1.86
CA ALA A 147 -13.18 10.13 3.19
C ALA A 147 -12.20 11.17 3.76
N PRO A 148 -12.69 12.34 4.22
CA PRO A 148 -11.87 13.27 4.99
C PRO A 148 -11.52 12.67 6.36
N THR A 149 -10.63 13.30 7.12
CA THR A 149 -10.18 12.81 8.43
C THR A 149 -11.29 12.72 9.48
N PHE A 150 -12.35 13.50 9.32
CA PHE A 150 -13.53 13.51 10.20
C PHE A 150 -14.67 12.62 9.68
N GLY A 151 -14.45 11.81 8.65
CA GLY A 151 -15.41 10.78 8.22
C GLY A 151 -15.28 9.51 9.06
N ASP A 152 -16.40 8.87 9.39
CA ASP A 152 -16.41 7.63 10.19
C ASP A 152 -15.78 6.43 9.45
N ILE A 153 -16.00 6.34 8.14
CA ILE A 153 -15.52 5.22 7.31
C ILE A 153 -14.42 5.73 6.39
N GLN A 154 -13.20 5.25 6.63
CA GLN A 154 -11.99 5.66 5.95
C GLN A 154 -11.67 4.77 4.73
N GLY A 155 -10.95 5.31 3.75
CA GLY A 155 -10.50 4.61 2.55
C GLY A 155 -11.05 5.22 1.26
N VAL A 156 -10.38 4.90 0.15
CA VAL A 156 -10.61 5.48 -1.17
C VAL A 156 -11.05 4.39 -2.14
N ILE A 157 -12.16 4.59 -2.85
CA ILE A 157 -12.63 3.70 -3.92
C ILE A 157 -12.46 4.42 -5.24
N ILE A 158 -11.88 3.74 -6.23
CA ILE A 158 -11.71 4.23 -7.60
C ILE A 158 -12.35 3.22 -8.53
N HIS A 159 -13.20 3.72 -9.42
CA HIS A 159 -13.71 2.91 -10.52
C HIS A 159 -12.60 2.68 -11.56
N ASN A 160 -12.42 1.46 -12.02
CA ASN A 160 -11.29 1.06 -12.89
C ASN A 160 -11.15 1.94 -14.15
N ASP A 161 -12.26 2.23 -14.84
CA ASP A 161 -12.29 3.13 -16.02
C ASP A 161 -11.73 4.54 -15.77
N TYR A 162 -11.66 4.98 -14.51
CA TYR A 162 -11.17 6.31 -14.12
C TYR A 162 -9.84 6.28 -13.37
N ALA A 163 -9.24 5.11 -13.17
CA ALA A 163 -8.00 4.94 -12.41
C ALA A 163 -6.82 5.75 -12.99
N THR A 164 -6.71 5.80 -14.32
CA THR A 164 -5.64 6.51 -15.04
C THR A 164 -6.05 7.92 -15.47
N THR A 165 -6.96 8.55 -14.72
CA THR A 165 -7.41 9.93 -14.94
C THR A 165 -7.13 10.78 -13.72
N SER A 166 -7.46 12.08 -13.78
CA SER A 166 -7.36 12.97 -12.63
C SER A 166 -8.30 12.59 -11.46
N THR A 167 -9.19 11.61 -11.63
CA THR A 167 -10.07 11.09 -10.56
C THR A 167 -9.27 10.51 -9.40
N PHE A 168 -8.21 9.75 -9.65
CA PHE A 168 -7.43 9.19 -8.54
C PHE A 168 -6.73 10.27 -7.69
N PRO A 169 -6.02 11.24 -8.28
CA PRO A 169 -5.54 12.41 -7.55
C PRO A 169 -6.64 13.20 -6.82
N HIS A 170 -7.83 13.33 -7.44
CA HIS A 170 -8.99 14.03 -6.84
C HIS A 170 -9.46 13.36 -5.56
N GLU A 171 -9.66 12.04 -5.57
CA GLU A 171 -10.08 11.32 -4.37
C GLU A 171 -8.99 11.30 -3.27
N ILE A 172 -7.71 11.25 -3.65
CA ILE A 172 -6.62 11.41 -2.68
C ILE A 172 -6.60 12.83 -2.10
N GLY A 173 -6.94 13.86 -2.88
CA GLY A 173 -7.11 15.22 -2.38
C GLY A 173 -8.17 15.31 -1.29
N HIS A 174 -9.32 14.66 -1.49
CA HIS A 174 -10.35 14.53 -0.46
C HIS A 174 -9.87 13.79 0.78
N TYR A 175 -9.05 12.74 0.61
CA TYR A 175 -8.48 12.01 1.74
C TYR A 175 -7.65 12.95 2.63
N PHE A 176 -7.02 13.96 2.05
CA PHE A 176 -6.28 15.01 2.75
C PHE A 176 -7.10 16.28 3.07
N ASN A 177 -8.42 16.16 3.16
CA ASN A 177 -9.39 17.21 3.54
C ASN A 177 -9.54 18.35 2.52
N LEU A 178 -9.15 18.18 1.26
CA LEU A 178 -9.56 19.12 0.22
C LEU A 178 -11.05 18.94 -0.08
N PHE A 179 -11.76 20.04 -0.26
CA PHE A 179 -13.14 20.02 -0.73
C PHE A 179 -13.20 20.31 -2.21
N HIS A 180 -14.37 20.01 -2.79
CA HIS A 180 -14.69 20.47 -4.11
C HIS A 180 -14.59 22.00 -4.16
N THR A 181 -14.03 22.56 -5.23
CA THR A 181 -13.93 24.03 -5.40
C THR A 181 -15.29 24.73 -5.40
N HIS A 182 -16.36 23.99 -5.69
CA HIS A 182 -17.77 24.44 -5.69
C HIS A 182 -18.53 24.01 -4.42
N GLU A 183 -17.83 23.68 -3.33
CA GLU A 183 -18.47 23.28 -2.08
C GLU A 183 -19.42 24.38 -1.56
N THR A 184 -20.54 23.98 -0.94
CA THR A 184 -21.56 24.90 -0.43
C THR A 184 -22.04 24.57 0.98
N TYR A 185 -21.53 23.50 1.59
CA TYR A 185 -21.88 23.06 2.93
C TYR A 185 -21.65 24.16 3.98
N PHE A 186 -20.56 24.92 3.86
CA PHE A 186 -20.25 26.08 4.71
C PHE A 186 -20.83 27.41 4.20
N GLY A 187 -21.66 27.35 3.17
CA GLY A 187 -22.23 28.51 2.48
C GLY A 187 -21.65 28.70 1.08
N ILE A 188 -22.36 29.50 0.28
CA ILE A 188 -21.93 29.85 -1.08
C ILE A 188 -20.77 30.85 -0.99
N GLU A 189 -19.68 30.52 -1.66
CA GLU A 189 -18.55 31.43 -1.78
C GLU A 189 -18.85 32.59 -2.74
N ASN A 190 -18.50 33.81 -2.35
CA ASN A 190 -18.65 35.00 -3.18
C ASN A 190 -17.38 35.26 -4.01
N ILE A 191 -17.57 35.92 -5.15
CA ILE A 191 -16.51 36.15 -6.15
C ILE A 191 -15.42 37.09 -5.63
N THR A 192 -15.74 38.02 -4.72
CA THR A 192 -14.76 39.01 -4.26
C THR A 192 -13.62 38.36 -3.48
N ARG A 193 -12.40 38.82 -3.77
CA ARG A 193 -11.17 38.45 -3.02
C ARG A 193 -10.60 39.61 -2.21
N ASP A 194 -11.33 40.72 -2.18
CA ASP A 194 -10.99 41.90 -1.38
C ASP A 194 -11.51 41.73 0.05
N PRO A 195 -10.64 41.56 1.07
CA PRO A 195 -11.05 41.37 2.46
C PRO A 195 -11.76 42.60 3.06
N ASP A 196 -11.62 43.79 2.46
CA ASP A 196 -12.33 45.00 2.89
C ASP A 196 -13.77 45.06 2.32
N ASN A 197 -14.13 44.15 1.41
CA ASN A 197 -15.47 44.08 0.83
C ASN A 197 -16.41 43.31 1.77
N SER A 198 -17.61 43.86 2.04
CA SER A 198 -18.62 43.21 2.89
C SER A 198 -19.12 41.85 2.37
N CYS A 199 -18.86 41.53 1.10
CA CYS A 199 -19.17 40.25 0.47
C CYS A 199 -18.03 39.22 0.58
N TYR A 200 -16.88 39.56 1.16
CA TYR A 200 -15.77 38.63 1.32
C TYR A 200 -16.13 37.49 2.29
N ASN A 201 -15.91 36.25 1.87
CA ASN A 201 -16.20 35.07 2.68
C ASN A 201 -15.44 33.78 2.27
N CYS A 202 -14.39 33.86 1.45
CA CYS A 202 -13.68 32.64 0.99
C CYS A 202 -12.98 31.87 2.13
N ASP A 203 -12.76 32.51 3.27
CA ASP A 203 -12.20 31.91 4.47
C ASP A 203 -13.24 31.18 5.33
N VAL A 204 -14.53 31.38 5.09
CA VAL A 204 -15.64 30.82 5.90
C VAL A 204 -16.73 30.11 5.09
N ALA A 205 -16.64 30.13 3.76
CA ALA A 205 -17.58 29.52 2.82
C ALA A 205 -16.83 28.88 1.63
N GLY A 206 -17.52 28.13 0.78
CA GLY A 206 -16.86 27.44 -0.33
C GLY A 206 -16.04 26.23 0.12
N ASP A 207 -14.90 26.04 -0.53
CA ASP A 207 -13.90 25.03 -0.16
C ASP A 207 -12.99 25.45 1.01
N LEU A 208 -13.26 26.64 1.57
CA LEU A 208 -12.52 27.29 2.64
C LEU A 208 -11.08 27.67 2.23
N LEU A 209 -10.84 27.94 0.96
CA LEU A 209 -9.54 28.41 0.45
C LEU A 209 -9.75 29.67 -0.40
N CYS A 210 -8.90 30.67 -0.17
CA CYS A 210 -9.04 31.97 -0.84
C CYS A 210 -8.21 32.08 -2.13
N ASP A 211 -7.30 31.14 -2.38
CA ASP A 211 -6.49 31.09 -3.61
C ASP A 211 -7.09 30.21 -4.72
N THR A 212 -8.14 29.45 -4.41
CA THR A 212 -9.10 28.91 -5.37
C THR A 212 -10.10 30.01 -5.72
N GLY A 213 -10.51 30.11 -6.99
CA GLY A 213 -11.53 31.07 -7.43
C GLY A 213 -12.93 30.52 -7.14
N ALA A 214 -13.91 31.39 -6.85
CA ALA A 214 -15.27 30.97 -6.57
C ALA A 214 -15.80 30.16 -7.77
N ASP A 215 -16.31 28.97 -7.49
CA ASP A 215 -16.71 28.00 -8.51
C ASP A 215 -18.24 27.86 -8.52
N PRO A 216 -18.92 28.19 -9.65
CA PRO A 216 -20.37 28.08 -9.76
C PRO A 216 -20.87 26.63 -9.93
N GLY A 217 -19.99 25.63 -9.85
CA GLY A 217 -20.27 24.23 -10.17
C GLY A 217 -19.94 23.93 -11.62
N LEU A 218 -18.65 23.88 -11.94
CA LEU A 218 -18.16 23.53 -13.27
C LEU A 218 -18.66 22.15 -13.74
N ASP A 219 -18.90 22.05 -15.05
CA ASP A 219 -19.13 20.81 -15.78
C ASP A 219 -18.64 20.98 -17.24
N ALA A 220 -18.90 19.99 -18.09
CA ALA A 220 -18.54 20.04 -19.51
C ALA A 220 -19.28 21.13 -20.33
N ASN A 221 -20.34 21.75 -19.79
CA ASN A 221 -21.05 22.88 -20.38
C ASN A 221 -20.44 24.23 -19.99
N TYR A 222 -19.76 24.31 -18.83
CA TYR A 222 -19.07 25.53 -18.37
C TYR A 222 -17.62 25.61 -18.83
N VAL A 223 -17.02 24.51 -19.30
CA VAL A 223 -15.61 24.46 -19.70
C VAL A 223 -15.47 23.91 -21.11
N ASP A 224 -14.75 24.62 -21.98
CA ASP A 224 -14.49 24.20 -23.36
C ASP A 224 -13.38 23.12 -23.45
N GLU A 225 -13.17 22.58 -24.65
CA GLU A 225 -12.14 21.55 -24.91
C GLU A 225 -10.70 22.07 -24.73
N ASN A 226 -10.49 23.39 -24.66
CA ASN A 226 -9.21 24.02 -24.37
C ASN A 226 -9.03 24.32 -22.87
N CYS A 227 -9.97 23.85 -22.04
CA CYS A 227 -10.00 24.05 -20.59
C CYS A 227 -10.24 25.50 -20.16
N TYR A 228 -10.87 26.31 -21.01
CA TYR A 228 -11.27 27.67 -20.67
C TYR A 228 -12.71 27.71 -20.17
N TYR A 229 -12.96 28.58 -19.20
CA TYR A 229 -14.30 28.87 -18.72
C TYR A 229 -15.11 29.56 -19.82
N ASP A 230 -16.28 29.01 -20.14
CA ASP A 230 -17.20 29.62 -21.07
C ASP A 230 -17.88 30.83 -20.42
N THR A 231 -17.33 32.01 -20.69
CA THR A 231 -17.89 33.29 -20.22
C THR A 231 -19.28 33.62 -20.77
N THR A 232 -19.79 32.86 -21.76
CA THR A 232 -21.16 32.98 -22.25
C THR A 232 -22.14 32.14 -21.44
N ALA A 233 -21.64 31.20 -20.63
CA ALA A 233 -22.45 30.50 -19.65
C ALA A 233 -23.07 31.51 -18.67
N SER A 234 -24.32 31.27 -18.29
CA SER A 234 -25.06 32.14 -17.39
C SER A 234 -25.26 31.42 -16.04
N PRO A 235 -24.21 31.31 -15.21
CA PRO A 235 -24.32 30.67 -13.90
C PRO A 235 -25.25 31.48 -12.99
N LYS A 236 -25.74 30.81 -11.95
CA LYS A 236 -26.45 31.50 -10.87
C LYS A 236 -25.49 32.52 -10.21
N PRO A 237 -25.94 33.76 -9.95
CA PRO A 237 -25.12 34.71 -9.21
C PRO A 237 -24.75 34.20 -7.82
N ASP A 238 -23.62 34.70 -7.30
CA ASP A 238 -23.15 34.45 -5.94
C ASP A 238 -24.11 35.04 -4.89
N GLY A 239 -23.77 34.88 -3.60
CA GLY A 239 -24.56 35.41 -2.49
C GLY A 239 -24.73 36.93 -2.50
N CYS A 240 -23.93 37.65 -3.28
CA CYS A 240 -23.97 39.10 -3.45
C CYS A 240 -24.51 39.56 -4.81
N GLY A 241 -25.01 38.64 -5.64
CA GLY A 241 -25.62 38.95 -6.92
C GLY A 241 -24.64 39.18 -8.07
N ASN A 242 -23.37 38.81 -7.92
CA ASN A 242 -22.36 38.86 -8.98
C ASN A 242 -22.31 37.50 -9.71
N ASN A 243 -22.11 37.51 -11.02
CA ASN A 243 -22.02 36.32 -11.86
C ASN A 243 -20.77 36.28 -12.76
N ASN A 244 -19.82 37.21 -12.54
CA ASN A 244 -18.55 37.25 -13.27
C ASN A 244 -17.51 36.32 -12.64
N TYR A 245 -17.80 35.01 -12.67
CA TYR A 245 -16.90 34.01 -12.12
C TYR A 245 -15.61 33.89 -12.95
N ASN A 246 -14.51 33.59 -12.27
CA ASN A 246 -13.26 33.11 -12.86
C ASN A 246 -12.86 31.81 -12.15
N PRO A 247 -13.60 30.71 -12.38
CA PRO A 247 -13.43 29.49 -11.62
C PRO A 247 -12.15 28.76 -12.05
N PRO A 248 -11.58 27.92 -11.17
CA PRO A 248 -10.29 27.30 -11.43
C PRO A 248 -10.46 26.04 -12.29
N THR A 249 -10.66 26.22 -13.60
CA THR A 249 -10.97 25.14 -14.58
C THR A 249 -9.92 24.04 -14.70
N ARG A 250 -8.71 24.28 -14.21
CA ARG A 250 -7.62 23.29 -14.18
C ARG A 250 -7.39 22.64 -12.82
N ASN A 251 -8.17 23.03 -11.81
CA ASN A 251 -7.99 22.51 -10.47
C ASN A 251 -8.44 21.05 -10.38
N ILE A 252 -7.62 20.22 -9.76
CA ILE A 252 -7.92 18.80 -9.55
C ILE A 252 -9.22 18.59 -8.76
N MET A 253 -9.54 19.48 -7.83
CA MET A 253 -10.75 19.41 -6.99
C MET A 253 -12.01 19.98 -7.64
N SER A 254 -11.94 20.44 -8.89
CA SER A 254 -13.12 20.91 -9.64
C SER A 254 -13.85 19.76 -10.34
N TYR A 255 -15.09 20.02 -10.76
CA TYR A 255 -15.86 19.17 -11.70
C TYR A 255 -15.69 19.60 -13.17
N SER A 256 -14.60 20.33 -13.46
CA SER A 256 -14.14 20.53 -14.82
C SER A 256 -13.89 19.20 -15.53
N ARG A 257 -13.67 19.26 -16.85
CA ARG A 257 -13.33 18.10 -17.68
C ARG A 257 -12.11 17.38 -17.10
N LYS A 258 -12.15 16.04 -17.06
CA LYS A 258 -11.09 15.24 -16.41
C LYS A 258 -9.71 15.49 -17.02
N GLU A 259 -9.65 15.69 -18.34
CA GLU A 259 -8.43 16.04 -19.09
C GLU A 259 -7.89 17.45 -18.80
N CYS A 260 -8.70 18.33 -18.21
CA CYS A 260 -8.32 19.69 -17.87
C CYS A 260 -7.74 19.84 -16.47
N ARG A 261 -8.04 18.88 -15.58
CA ARG A 261 -7.70 18.91 -14.15
C ARG A 261 -6.24 18.48 -13.94
N THR A 262 -5.35 19.45 -13.73
CA THR A 262 -3.90 19.23 -13.65
C THR A 262 -3.22 19.82 -12.42
N ASP A 263 -3.87 20.76 -11.73
CA ASP A 263 -3.18 21.61 -10.75
C ASP A 263 -3.85 21.57 -9.36
N PHE A 264 -3.03 21.68 -8.32
CA PHE A 264 -3.43 22.11 -6.98
C PHE A 264 -2.94 23.54 -6.73
N THR A 265 -3.68 24.33 -5.94
CA THR A 265 -3.24 25.65 -5.48
C THR A 265 -2.28 25.53 -4.29
N GLN A 266 -1.65 26.65 -3.89
CA GLN A 266 -0.71 26.61 -2.77
C GLN A 266 -1.44 26.33 -1.45
N GLN A 267 -2.61 26.93 -1.20
CA GLN A 267 -3.37 26.66 0.02
C GLN A 267 -3.90 25.22 0.06
N GLN A 268 -4.22 24.63 -1.10
CA GLN A 268 -4.53 23.19 -1.17
C GLN A 268 -3.30 22.35 -0.78
N CYS A 269 -2.11 22.66 -1.30
CA CYS A 269 -0.88 21.96 -0.94
C CYS A 269 -0.56 22.08 0.56
N ASP A 270 -0.69 23.28 1.11
CA ASP A 270 -0.48 23.53 2.53
C ASP A 270 -1.49 22.71 3.36
N LYS A 271 -2.77 22.62 2.90
CA LYS A 271 -3.85 21.98 3.67
C LYS A 271 -3.63 20.49 3.73
N MET A 272 -3.21 19.90 2.60
CA MET A 272 -2.82 18.50 2.55
C MET A 272 -1.65 18.23 3.49
N ASN A 273 -0.61 19.07 3.49
CA ASN A 273 0.56 18.91 4.36
C ASN A 273 0.20 18.99 5.84
N TYR A 274 -0.68 19.92 6.23
CA TYR A 274 -1.15 19.97 7.62
C TYR A 274 -1.99 18.75 7.99
N THR A 275 -2.89 18.33 7.11
CA THR A 275 -3.68 17.11 7.32
C THR A 275 -2.76 15.90 7.51
N LEU A 276 -1.71 15.76 6.70
CA LEU A 276 -0.70 14.72 6.85
C LEU A 276 0.00 14.78 8.21
N ASN A 277 0.42 15.97 8.66
CA ASN A 277 1.19 16.13 9.90
C ASN A 277 0.34 16.06 11.19
N HIS A 278 -0.97 16.34 11.14
CA HIS A 278 -1.81 16.47 12.34
C HIS A 278 -3.03 15.55 12.34
N GLY A 279 -3.68 15.36 11.18
CA GLY A 279 -4.87 14.51 11.05
C GLY A 279 -4.56 13.08 10.60
N ARG A 280 -3.39 12.87 9.98
CA ARG A 280 -2.95 11.58 9.42
C ARG A 280 -1.47 11.29 9.70
N SER A 281 -0.97 11.74 10.86
CA SER A 281 0.45 11.56 11.24
C SER A 281 0.87 10.09 11.30
N PHE A 282 -0.07 9.16 11.48
CA PHE A 282 0.16 7.71 11.40
C PHE A 282 0.74 7.26 10.04
N LEU A 283 0.54 8.04 8.97
CA LEU A 283 1.15 7.78 7.66
C LEU A 283 2.66 8.11 7.63
N LEU A 284 3.13 8.92 8.57
CA LEU A 284 4.54 9.29 8.75
C LEU A 284 5.25 8.38 9.75
N GLU A 285 4.50 7.63 10.57
CA GLU A 285 5.09 6.64 11.46
C GLU A 285 5.68 5.48 10.63
N GLY A 286 6.82 4.94 11.05
CA GLY A 286 7.41 3.79 10.36
C GLY A 286 6.52 2.55 10.55
N THR A 287 6.29 1.80 9.47
CA THR A 287 5.71 0.45 9.59
C THR A 287 6.54 -0.55 8.81
N TYR A 288 6.83 -1.68 9.47
CA TYR A 288 7.71 -2.71 8.93
C TYR A 288 6.93 -4.01 8.78
N ILE A 289 6.87 -4.52 7.55
CA ILE A 289 6.35 -5.87 7.28
C ILE A 289 7.45 -6.86 7.62
N VAL A 290 7.17 -7.72 8.59
CA VAL A 290 8.00 -8.88 8.89
C VAL A 290 7.25 -10.13 8.43
N ASP A 291 7.86 -10.84 7.51
CA ASP A 291 7.25 -11.97 6.83
C ASP A 291 8.13 -13.22 6.89
N GLN A 292 7.48 -14.36 6.73
CA GLN A 292 8.11 -15.66 6.63
C GLN A 292 7.47 -16.42 5.49
N ILE A 293 8.24 -16.69 4.44
CA ILE A 293 7.74 -17.29 3.21
C ILE A 293 8.34 -18.67 2.97
N ASN A 294 7.56 -19.58 2.41
CA ASN A 294 8.04 -20.88 1.94
C ASN A 294 8.75 -20.80 0.57
N SER A 295 9.21 -21.95 0.07
CA SER A 295 9.88 -22.05 -1.23
C SER A 295 9.01 -21.66 -2.43
N SER A 296 7.68 -21.55 -2.24
CA SER A 296 6.72 -21.05 -3.22
C SER A 296 6.37 -19.56 -3.05
N ASN A 297 7.11 -18.84 -2.19
CA ASN A 297 6.87 -17.42 -1.83
C ASN A 297 5.50 -17.15 -1.18
N ILE A 298 4.94 -18.13 -0.48
CA ILE A 298 3.69 -17.99 0.28
C ILE A 298 4.03 -17.77 1.75
N SER A 299 3.42 -16.76 2.38
CA SER A 299 3.56 -16.50 3.81
C SER A 299 3.04 -17.66 4.66
N VAL A 300 3.81 -18.10 5.64
CA VAL A 300 3.52 -19.26 6.47
C VAL A 300 4.05 -19.08 7.90
N GLY A 301 3.34 -19.66 8.86
CA GLY A 301 3.80 -19.76 10.25
C GLY A 301 3.72 -18.45 11.03
N GLU A 302 4.65 -18.29 11.97
CA GLU A 302 4.67 -17.18 12.92
C GLU A 302 6.05 -16.49 12.94
N ILE A 303 6.02 -15.21 13.31
CA ILE A 303 7.17 -14.35 13.61
C ILE A 303 7.17 -14.08 15.12
N GLY A 304 8.32 -14.27 15.77
CA GLY A 304 8.54 -13.83 17.14
C GLY A 304 9.17 -12.44 17.21
N HIS A 305 8.69 -11.58 18.09
CA HIS A 305 9.31 -10.30 18.47
C HIS A 305 9.61 -10.30 19.97
N TRP A 306 10.79 -9.83 20.35
CA TRP A 306 11.20 -9.77 21.74
C TRP A 306 10.77 -8.47 22.43
N THR A 307 9.94 -8.59 23.47
CA THR A 307 9.52 -7.49 24.37
C THR A 307 9.66 -7.95 25.83
N ASP A 308 10.90 -8.20 26.27
CA ASP A 308 11.27 -8.90 27.53
C ASP A 308 10.90 -10.39 27.59
N GLN A 309 10.05 -10.84 26.67
CA GLN A 309 9.73 -12.22 26.35
C GLN A 309 9.39 -12.30 24.85
N TRP A 310 9.40 -13.50 24.29
CA TRP A 310 8.95 -13.70 22.91
C TRP A 310 7.43 -13.60 22.82
N VAL A 311 6.96 -12.64 22.01
CA VAL A 311 5.57 -12.52 21.56
C VAL A 311 5.51 -12.97 20.10
N TYR A 312 4.51 -13.79 19.76
CA TYR A 312 4.41 -14.41 18.43
C TYR A 312 3.20 -13.87 17.67
N TYR A 313 3.39 -13.66 16.37
CA TYR A 313 2.43 -13.10 15.45
C TYR A 313 2.36 -13.95 14.19
N THR A 314 1.17 -14.13 13.61
CA THR A 314 1.02 -14.82 12.32
C THR A 314 1.74 -14.05 11.21
N ALA A 315 2.48 -14.76 10.35
CA ALA A 315 3.16 -14.15 9.21
C ALA A 315 2.21 -13.99 7.99
N PRO A 316 2.28 -12.86 7.25
CA PRO A 316 3.08 -11.67 7.53
C PRO A 316 2.47 -10.85 8.68
N HIS A 317 3.32 -10.15 9.43
CA HIS A 317 2.88 -9.21 10.46
C HIS A 317 3.42 -7.80 10.18
N ILE A 318 2.63 -6.79 10.50
CA ILE A 318 3.01 -5.38 10.39
C ILE A 318 3.30 -4.86 11.78
N PHE A 319 4.51 -4.32 11.98
CA PHE A 319 4.89 -3.69 13.23
C PHE A 319 4.94 -2.16 13.08
N GLU A 320 4.43 -1.48 14.10
CA GLU A 320 4.57 -0.03 14.31
C GLU A 320 5.96 0.25 14.93
N TRP A 321 6.97 0.42 14.09
CA TRP A 321 8.34 0.70 14.55
C TRP A 321 8.93 1.86 13.76
N ASN A 322 9.71 2.69 14.43
CA ASN A 322 10.35 3.83 13.79
C ASN A 322 11.67 3.42 13.12
N GLU A 323 12.06 4.16 12.08
CA GLU A 323 13.37 3.98 11.48
C GLU A 323 14.49 4.15 12.51
N GLY A 324 15.55 3.36 12.37
CA GLY A 324 16.71 3.36 13.27
C GLY A 324 16.48 2.62 14.58
N GLU A 325 15.24 2.22 14.91
CA GLU A 325 14.99 1.35 16.05
C GLU A 325 15.60 -0.04 15.84
N ARG A 326 15.80 -0.73 16.96
CA ARG A 326 16.45 -2.05 17.02
C ARG A 326 15.49 -3.06 17.58
N HIS A 327 15.17 -4.09 16.80
CA HIS A 327 14.21 -5.12 17.18
C HIS A 327 14.80 -6.50 17.02
N TYR A 328 14.69 -7.33 18.06
CA TYR A 328 15.00 -8.75 17.96
C TYR A 328 13.81 -9.51 17.40
N ILE A 329 14.02 -10.13 16.25
CA ILE A 329 13.00 -10.84 15.49
C ILE A 329 13.44 -12.28 15.30
N LYS A 330 12.47 -13.19 15.35
CA LYS A 330 12.66 -14.64 15.27
C LYS A 330 11.76 -15.26 14.19
N ALA A 331 12.37 -16.01 13.29
CA ALA A 331 11.66 -16.91 12.40
C ALA A 331 11.27 -18.20 13.14
N THR A 332 10.21 -18.86 12.67
CA THR A 332 9.82 -20.16 13.23
C THR A 332 10.94 -21.17 13.02
N TYR A 333 11.11 -22.05 14.01
CA TYR A 333 12.03 -23.18 13.93
C TYR A 333 11.30 -24.48 13.57
N GLU A 334 9.97 -24.49 13.58
CA GLU A 334 9.19 -25.67 13.27
C GLU A 334 9.29 -25.99 11.78
N ILE A 335 9.21 -27.29 11.45
CA ILE A 335 9.14 -27.70 10.05
C ILE A 335 7.71 -27.45 9.57
N LEU A 336 7.54 -26.50 8.66
CA LEU A 336 6.27 -26.16 8.03
C LEU A 336 6.24 -26.68 6.60
N GLY A 337 5.29 -27.58 6.29
CA GLY A 337 5.18 -28.14 4.94
C GLY A 337 6.40 -28.94 4.48
N GLY A 338 7.21 -29.47 5.40
CA GLY A 338 8.49 -30.13 5.07
C GLY A 338 9.65 -29.16 4.81
N GLU A 339 9.47 -27.89 5.15
CA GLU A 339 10.47 -26.83 5.02
C GLU A 339 10.86 -26.28 6.39
N LYS A 340 12.12 -25.91 6.56
CA LYS A 340 12.63 -25.26 7.79
C LYS A 340 13.27 -23.92 7.44
N TYR A 341 13.44 -23.06 8.45
CA TYR A 341 14.13 -21.79 8.29
C TYR A 341 15.48 -22.00 7.59
N TYR A 342 15.70 -21.22 6.53
CA TYR A 342 16.90 -21.29 5.71
C TYR A 342 17.74 -20.04 5.91
N ILE A 343 17.17 -18.86 5.65
CA ILE A 343 17.92 -17.61 5.62
C ILE A 343 17.00 -16.41 5.80
N TRP A 344 17.51 -15.31 6.34
CA TRP A 344 16.90 -13.99 6.20
C TRP A 344 17.30 -13.34 4.88
N LYS A 345 16.55 -12.32 4.44
CA LYS A 345 16.81 -11.57 3.20
C LYS A 345 18.22 -10.96 3.13
N ASP A 346 18.83 -10.66 4.27
CA ASP A 346 20.17 -10.10 4.40
C ASP A 346 21.29 -11.16 4.43
N ASP A 347 21.00 -12.36 3.94
CA ASP A 347 21.87 -13.54 3.91
C ASP A 347 22.27 -14.10 5.29
N SER A 348 21.65 -13.63 6.38
CA SER A 348 21.86 -14.21 7.70
C SER A 348 21.23 -15.59 7.80
N HIS A 349 22.02 -16.57 8.24
CA HIS A 349 21.57 -17.93 8.53
C HIS A 349 21.15 -18.11 9.99
N ILE A 350 21.07 -17.04 10.78
CA ILE A 350 20.72 -17.08 12.21
C ILE A 350 19.22 -16.84 12.39
N ASN A 351 18.53 -17.81 13.01
CA ASN A 351 17.06 -17.87 13.04
C ASN A 351 16.39 -16.76 13.87
N PHE A 352 17.12 -16.15 14.80
CA PHE A 352 16.72 -14.88 15.40
C PHE A 352 17.92 -13.95 15.56
N LYS A 353 17.70 -12.65 15.37
CA LYS A 353 18.73 -11.62 15.46
C LYS A 353 18.11 -10.23 15.65
N GLU A 354 18.95 -9.28 16.01
CA GLU A 354 18.61 -7.86 15.96
C GLU A 354 18.57 -7.38 14.51
N PHE A 355 17.51 -6.67 14.16
CA PHE A 355 17.42 -5.86 12.95
C PHE A 355 17.50 -4.39 13.34
N VAL A 356 18.33 -3.64 12.60
CA VAL A 356 18.29 -2.18 12.62
C VAL A 356 17.38 -1.78 11.49
N LEU A 357 16.30 -1.10 11.82
CA LEU A 357 15.30 -0.69 10.85
C LEU A 357 15.84 0.43 9.96
N SER A 358 15.66 0.31 8.65
CA SER A 358 16.06 1.29 7.64
C SER A 358 14.91 1.54 6.67
N GLU A 359 14.89 2.69 5.99
CA GLU A 359 13.84 3.05 5.02
C GLU A 359 13.42 1.86 4.13
N ASP A 360 12.11 1.60 4.10
CA ASP A 360 11.43 0.66 3.20
C ASP A 360 11.80 -0.84 3.29
N GLU A 361 12.21 -1.34 4.45
CA GLU A 361 12.56 -2.75 4.56
C GLU A 361 11.42 -3.68 4.98
N LYS A 362 10.84 -4.40 4.01
CA LYS A 362 10.20 -5.70 4.29
C LYS A 362 11.27 -6.70 4.76
N ILE A 363 11.23 -7.06 6.04
CA ILE A 363 12.09 -8.10 6.63
C ILE A 363 11.48 -9.46 6.30
N THR A 364 12.23 -10.35 5.66
CA THR A 364 11.69 -11.65 5.20
C THR A 364 12.61 -12.80 5.59
N ALA A 365 12.06 -13.77 6.33
CA ALA A 365 12.64 -15.09 6.49
C ALA A 365 12.18 -15.99 5.34
N LYS A 366 13.10 -16.77 4.78
CA LYS A 366 12.80 -17.79 3.78
C LYS A 366 12.93 -19.17 4.40
N LEU A 367 11.94 -20.02 4.14
CA LEU A 367 12.00 -21.44 4.41
C LEU A 367 12.46 -22.17 3.16
N ARG A 368 13.11 -23.32 3.38
CA ARG A 368 13.53 -24.22 2.31
C ARG A 368 13.26 -25.65 2.71
N LYS A 369 12.97 -26.48 1.72
CA LYS A 369 12.74 -27.91 1.89
C LYS A 369 13.92 -28.59 2.61
N THR A 370 13.63 -29.23 3.73
CA THR A 370 14.59 -30.02 4.50
C THR A 370 14.35 -31.51 4.25
N TYR A 371 15.41 -32.31 4.34
CA TYR A 371 15.39 -33.74 4.06
C TYR A 371 15.86 -34.52 5.28
N GLY A 372 15.02 -35.46 5.74
CA GLY A 372 15.39 -36.46 6.73
C GLY A 372 15.86 -37.76 6.09
N GLY A 373 16.31 -38.71 6.91
CA GLY A 373 16.77 -40.03 6.45
C GLY A 373 18.18 -40.00 5.86
N VAL A 374 18.94 -38.93 6.11
CA VAL A 374 20.35 -38.82 5.72
C VAL A 374 21.20 -39.47 6.80
N THR A 375 22.10 -40.37 6.40
CA THR A 375 23.01 -41.04 7.32
C THR A 375 24.46 -40.70 6.99
N ILE A 376 25.17 -40.17 7.98
CA ILE A 376 26.61 -39.90 7.90
C ILE A 376 27.33 -41.04 8.63
N LYS A 377 28.24 -41.74 7.94
CA LYS A 377 29.01 -42.85 8.50
C LYS A 377 30.49 -42.68 8.21
N ALA A 378 31.33 -42.92 9.21
CA ALA A 378 32.74 -43.23 8.99
C ALA A 378 32.86 -44.70 8.57
N ILE A 379 33.45 -44.97 7.39
CA ILE A 379 33.75 -46.33 6.93
C ILE A 379 35.26 -46.56 7.07
N LEU A 380 35.70 -46.86 8.29
CA LEU A 380 37.05 -47.32 8.56
C LEU A 380 37.01 -48.86 8.49
N THR A 381 37.51 -49.40 7.39
CA THR A 381 37.63 -50.81 6.95
C THR A 381 37.20 -51.97 7.88
N ALA A 382 36.41 -52.88 7.31
CA ALA A 382 36.20 -54.33 7.57
C ALA A 382 35.91 -54.88 8.99
N GLY A 383 36.05 -54.09 10.05
CA GLY A 383 35.99 -54.59 11.43
C GLY A 383 34.77 -54.22 12.27
N GLY A 384 33.89 -53.32 11.80
CA GLY A 384 32.63 -53.02 12.48
C GLY A 384 32.79 -52.53 13.93
N GLY A 385 33.83 -51.74 14.23
CA GLY A 385 33.98 -51.12 15.54
C GLY A 385 32.89 -50.06 15.78
N GLU A 386 32.13 -50.23 16.85
CA GLU A 386 31.02 -49.35 17.28
C GLU A 386 31.50 -48.00 17.87
N ASP A 387 32.81 -47.72 17.88
CA ASP A 387 33.42 -46.57 18.55
C ASP A 387 33.87 -45.42 17.60
N ALA A 388 33.52 -45.47 16.31
CA ALA A 388 33.93 -44.43 15.37
C ALA A 388 33.11 -43.15 15.52
N HIS A 389 33.77 -41.98 15.48
CA HIS A 389 33.12 -40.68 15.55
C HIS A 389 33.10 -39.99 14.17
N VAL A 390 32.01 -39.30 13.88
CA VAL A 390 31.93 -38.32 12.80
C VAL A 390 31.76 -36.94 13.41
N TYR A 391 32.42 -35.95 12.82
CA TYR A 391 32.22 -34.56 13.16
C TYR A 391 31.28 -33.96 12.13
N PHE A 392 30.24 -33.28 12.62
CA PHE A 392 29.25 -32.63 11.77
C PHE A 392 29.04 -31.19 12.25
N ALA A 393 29.11 -30.25 11.32
CA ALA A 393 28.74 -28.86 11.54
C ALA A 393 27.41 -28.60 10.81
N ASP A 394 26.43 -28.13 11.56
CA ASP A 394 25.10 -27.77 11.08
C ASP A 394 24.80 -26.32 11.44
N PRO A 395 24.76 -25.41 10.44
CA PRO A 395 24.49 -24.01 10.65
C PRO A 395 23.19 -23.73 11.37
N TRP A 396 22.20 -24.63 11.26
CA TRP A 396 20.85 -24.46 11.79
C TRP A 396 20.61 -25.25 13.09
N LEU A 397 21.62 -25.96 13.59
CA LEU A 397 21.53 -26.61 14.90
C LEU A 397 21.43 -25.55 16.00
N ARG A 398 20.37 -25.62 16.80
CA ARG A 398 20.16 -24.73 17.95
C ARG A 398 20.97 -25.21 19.13
N ASP A 399 22.12 -24.58 19.36
CA ASP A 399 23.09 -24.99 20.37
C ASP A 399 23.86 -23.84 21.03
N TYR A 400 23.39 -22.61 20.80
CA TYR A 400 23.96 -21.41 21.37
C TYR A 400 22.90 -20.70 22.21
N GLU A 401 23.16 -20.62 23.50
CA GLU A 401 22.31 -19.89 24.44
C GLU A 401 22.67 -18.40 24.34
N GLU A 402 21.81 -17.61 23.70
CA GLU A 402 21.97 -16.16 23.62
C GLU A 402 21.08 -15.50 24.66
N GLN A 403 21.68 -15.01 25.74
CA GLN A 403 20.93 -14.34 26.80
C GLN A 403 20.60 -12.90 26.39
N PRO A 404 19.37 -12.40 26.66
CA PRO A 404 18.24 -13.07 27.34
C PRO A 404 17.28 -13.86 26.43
N TYR A 405 17.55 -13.94 25.13
CA TYR A 405 16.64 -14.41 24.09
C TYR A 405 16.43 -15.93 24.01
N GLY A 406 17.34 -16.73 24.56
CA GLY A 406 17.25 -18.19 24.59
C GLY A 406 18.13 -18.89 23.55
N LEU A 407 17.78 -20.14 23.23
CA LEU A 407 18.57 -21.01 22.37
C LEU A 407 18.37 -20.69 20.87
N ARG A 408 19.45 -20.35 20.16
CA ARG A 408 19.51 -20.20 18.70
C ARG A 408 20.60 -21.04 18.06
N ASN A 409 20.57 -21.05 16.73
CA ASN A 409 21.66 -21.54 15.92
C ASN A 409 22.77 -20.48 15.74
N ARG A 410 23.94 -20.93 15.25
CA ARG A 410 25.13 -20.11 15.06
C ARG A 410 25.34 -19.65 13.62
N GLY A 411 24.47 -20.05 12.70
CA GLY A 411 24.65 -19.78 11.28
C GLY A 411 25.96 -20.39 10.78
N MET A 412 26.65 -19.68 9.89
CA MET A 412 27.87 -20.19 9.26
C MET A 412 29.06 -20.33 10.22
N ASP A 413 28.99 -19.83 11.45
CA ASP A 413 30.00 -20.03 12.50
C ASP A 413 29.77 -21.32 13.31
N ALA A 414 28.96 -22.26 12.81
CA ALA A 414 28.65 -23.49 13.51
C ALA A 414 29.90 -24.38 13.69
N PRO A 415 30.22 -24.80 14.93
CA PRO A 415 31.40 -25.62 15.18
C PRO A 415 31.17 -27.07 14.72
N LEU A 416 32.24 -27.74 14.32
CA LEU A 416 32.24 -29.19 14.16
C LEU A 416 32.00 -29.86 15.52
N LYS A 417 30.92 -30.64 15.62
CA LYS A 417 30.56 -31.39 16.82
C LYS A 417 30.74 -32.90 16.63
N PRO A 418 31.23 -33.63 17.64
CA PRO A 418 31.40 -35.08 17.56
C PRO A 418 30.06 -35.81 17.74
N TYR A 419 29.85 -36.85 16.92
CA TYR A 419 28.70 -37.75 17.00
C TYR A 419 29.17 -39.20 16.80
N SER A 420 28.49 -40.15 17.43
CA SER A 420 28.68 -41.56 17.14
C SER A 420 28.30 -41.88 15.69
N SER A 421 29.14 -42.65 15.01
CA SER A 421 28.84 -43.19 13.69
C SER A 421 28.03 -44.49 13.84
N PRO A 422 26.88 -44.64 13.15
CA PRO A 422 26.32 -43.72 12.16
C PRO A 422 25.49 -42.59 12.79
N LEU A 423 25.69 -41.35 12.31
CA LEU A 423 24.80 -40.23 12.63
C LEU A 423 23.61 -40.23 11.67
N ASN A 424 22.40 -40.44 12.22
CA ASN A 424 21.15 -40.40 11.47
C ASN A 424 20.47 -39.04 11.64
N LEU A 425 20.32 -38.29 10.55
CA LEU A 425 19.69 -36.98 10.51
C LEU A 425 18.24 -37.16 10.06
N THR A 426 17.33 -37.22 11.02
CA THR A 426 15.88 -37.29 10.78
C THR A 426 15.23 -35.92 10.97
N LEU A 427 13.98 -35.77 10.50
CA LEU A 427 13.23 -34.52 10.66
C LEU A 427 12.88 -34.23 12.13
N GLU A 428 12.85 -35.28 12.96
CA GLU A 428 12.57 -35.25 14.40
C GLU A 428 13.84 -35.15 15.25
N SER A 429 15.02 -35.30 14.63
CA SER A 429 16.29 -35.12 15.32
C SER A 429 16.54 -33.65 15.68
N GLN A 430 17.50 -33.38 16.57
CA GLN A 430 17.90 -32.02 16.93
C GLN A 430 18.37 -31.16 15.73
N HIS A 431 18.78 -31.80 14.63
CA HIS A 431 19.20 -31.15 13.39
C HIS A 431 18.03 -30.82 12.46
N GLN A 432 16.86 -31.46 12.66
CA GLN A 432 15.66 -31.27 11.83
C GLN A 432 15.95 -31.50 10.34
N GLY A 433 16.71 -32.55 10.03
CA GLY A 433 17.17 -32.89 8.69
C GLY A 433 18.25 -31.96 8.13
N VAL A 434 18.55 -32.11 6.84
CA VAL A 434 19.55 -31.31 6.12
C VAL A 434 19.00 -30.80 4.79
N PHE A 435 19.58 -29.73 4.28
CA PHE A 435 19.40 -29.36 2.88
C PHE A 435 20.35 -30.16 1.98
N LEU A 436 19.83 -30.70 0.88
CA LEU A 436 20.59 -31.47 -0.11
C LEU A 436 20.87 -30.62 -1.36
N ASN A 437 21.86 -31.02 -2.17
CA ASN A 437 22.23 -30.37 -3.43
C ASN A 437 22.53 -28.87 -3.29
N GLN A 438 23.36 -28.55 -2.31
CA GLN A 438 23.74 -27.17 -2.00
C GLN A 438 24.89 -26.68 -2.89
N ASP A 439 24.88 -25.38 -3.22
CA ASP A 439 25.98 -24.71 -3.94
C ASP A 439 27.21 -24.53 -3.03
N TYR A 440 28.42 -24.72 -3.58
CA TYR A 440 29.66 -24.48 -2.86
C TYR A 440 30.11 -23.01 -3.01
N THR A 441 30.12 -22.27 -1.90
CA THR A 441 30.38 -20.81 -1.89
C THR A 441 31.84 -20.42 -1.59
N GLY A 442 32.75 -21.40 -1.48
CA GLY A 442 34.20 -21.16 -1.41
C GLY A 442 34.78 -20.89 -0.02
N ASN A 443 33.98 -20.47 0.96
CA ASN A 443 34.45 -20.23 2.33
C ASN A 443 34.10 -21.37 3.32
N GLU A 444 33.05 -22.15 3.08
CA GLU A 444 32.73 -23.45 3.70
C GLU A 444 31.45 -24.02 3.03
N PRO A 445 31.29 -25.34 2.87
CA PRO A 445 29.98 -25.90 2.51
C PRO A 445 29.01 -25.67 3.67
N TYR A 446 27.72 -25.37 3.40
CA TYR A 446 26.74 -25.15 4.47
C TYR A 446 26.75 -26.27 5.51
N TYR A 447 26.93 -27.52 5.09
CA TYR A 447 27.23 -28.61 6.00
C TYR A 447 28.67 -29.06 5.85
N SER A 448 29.37 -29.22 6.98
CA SER A 448 30.73 -29.75 6.99
C SER A 448 30.79 -31.07 7.75
N VAL A 449 31.51 -32.03 7.18
CA VAL A 449 31.74 -33.36 7.76
C VAL A 449 33.23 -33.66 7.80
N LYS A 450 33.68 -34.21 8.92
CA LYS A 450 35.05 -34.67 9.13
C LYS A 450 35.05 -36.01 9.87
N ALA A 451 35.93 -36.93 9.50
CA ALA A 451 36.23 -38.10 10.31
C ALA A 451 37.45 -37.84 11.21
N GLU A 452 37.57 -38.54 12.34
CA GLU A 452 38.88 -38.67 12.98
C GLU A 452 39.86 -39.30 11.98
N ALA A 453 41.14 -38.91 12.06
CA ALA A 453 42.18 -39.36 11.15
C ALA A 453 42.18 -40.90 11.00
N GLU A 454 42.70 -41.41 9.88
CA GLU A 454 42.98 -42.85 9.73
C GLU A 454 43.78 -43.32 10.96
N GLN A 455 43.17 -44.19 11.76
CA GLN A 455 43.89 -44.95 12.77
C GLN A 455 44.79 -45.93 11.97
N PRO A 456 46.12 -45.86 12.12
CA PRO A 456 47.06 -46.67 11.33
C PRO A 456 46.89 -48.17 11.50
#